data_AF-A0AA44DJ56-F1
#
_entry.id   AF-A0AA44DJ56-F1
#
_cell.length_a   1.000
_cell.length_b   1.000
_cell.length_c   1.000
_cell.angle_alpha   90.00
_cell.angle_beta   90.00
_cell.angle_gamma   90.00
#
_symmetry.space_group_name_H-M   'P 1'
#
loop_
_entity.id
_entity.type
_entity.pdbx_description
1 polymer ?
#
loop_
_entity_poly.entity_id
_entity_poly.type
_entity_poly.pdbx_seq_one_letter_code
_entity_poly.pdbx_strand_id
1 'polypeptide(L)' 'MDAIWKKPQIEEQNIQAYNKALGKLWCVFGFFFILLGTPFLLGEEQNSPLFIISTIGVILEVIILMAVYTIKIERKYRKK' A
#
# COMPACT_ATOMS: atom_id res chain seq x y z
N MET A 1 -25.17 11.04 10.64
CA MET A 1 -23.68 11.16 10.66
C MET A 1 -23.01 9.78 10.73
N ASP A 2 -23.78 8.70 10.58
CA ASP A 2 -23.42 7.33 10.96
C ASP A 2 -22.83 6.51 9.78
N ALA A 3 -22.90 7.06 8.57
CA ALA A 3 -22.38 6.43 7.36
C ALA A 3 -20.85 6.52 7.22
N ILE A 4 -20.23 7.54 7.82
CA ILE A 4 -18.79 7.84 7.64
C ILE A 4 -17.90 6.87 8.46
N TRP A 5 -18.42 6.31 9.55
CA TRP A 5 -17.66 5.47 10.50
C TRP A 5 -18.01 3.97 10.44
N LYS A 6 -18.55 3.49 9.30
CA LYS A 6 -18.89 2.07 9.17
C LYS A 6 -17.60 1.25 9.06
N LYS A 7 -17.22 0.58 10.16
CA LYS A 7 -16.04 -0.30 10.20
C LYS A 7 -16.14 -1.34 9.08
N PRO A 8 -15.03 -1.66 8.38
CA PRO A 8 -15.01 -2.77 7.44
C PRO A 8 -15.48 -4.02 8.19
N GLN A 9 -16.56 -4.62 7.69
CA GLN A 9 -17.16 -5.80 8.29
C GLN A 9 -16.27 -6.99 7.93
N ILE A 10 -15.19 -7.19 8.68
CA ILE A 10 -14.34 -8.38 8.53
C ILE A 10 -14.96 -9.51 9.33
N GLU A 11 -14.98 -10.73 8.80
CA GLU A 11 -15.39 -11.91 9.55
C GLU A 11 -14.51 -12.06 10.80
N GLU A 12 -15.12 -12.15 11.99
CA GLU A 12 -14.39 -12.16 13.26
C GLU A 12 -13.37 -13.31 13.33
N GLN A 13 -13.70 -14.44 12.71
CA GLN A 13 -12.81 -15.59 12.57
C GLN A 13 -11.55 -15.31 11.71
N ASN A 14 -11.62 -14.32 10.82
CA ASN A 14 -10.58 -14.01 9.83
C ASN A 14 -9.68 -12.82 10.20
N ILE A 15 -9.91 -12.16 11.35
CA ILE A 15 -9.16 -10.95 11.74
C ILE A 15 -7.64 -11.20 11.78
N GLN A 16 -7.19 -12.32 12.34
CA GLN A 16 -5.76 -12.63 12.42
C GLN A 16 -5.13 -12.84 11.03
N ALA A 17 -5.82 -13.56 10.15
CA ALA A 17 -5.37 -13.82 8.79
C ALA A 17 -5.35 -12.53 7.94
N TYR A 18 -6.35 -11.67 8.13
CA TYR A 18 -6.43 -10.34 7.53
C TYR A 18 -5.24 -9.47 7.97
N ASN A 19 -5.00 -9.34 9.28
CA ASN A 19 -3.89 -8.54 9.82
C ASN A 19 -2.53 -9.07 9.36
N LYS A 20 -2.35 -10.39 9.27
CA LYS A 20 -1.11 -10.99 8.74
C LYS A 20 -0.91 -10.68 7.26
N ALA A 21 -1.96 -10.72 6.45
CA ALA A 21 -1.88 -10.38 5.03
C ALA A 21 -1.60 -8.87 4.84
N LEU A 22 -2.30 -8.03 5.59
CA LEU A 22 -2.14 -6.58 5.55
C LEU A 22 -0.74 -6.17 6.02
N GLY A 23 -0.25 -6.76 7.12
CA GLY A 23 1.10 -6.51 7.62
C GLY A 23 2.18 -6.87 6.60
N LYS A 24 2.07 -8.02 5.94
CA LYS A 24 2.98 -8.39 4.83
C LYS A 24 2.95 -7.38 3.68
N LEU A 25 1.75 -6.95 3.28
CA LEU A 25 1.58 -5.96 2.22
C LEU A 25 2.30 -4.64 2.58
N TRP A 26 2.13 -4.16 3.81
CA TRP A 26 2.80 -2.95 4.31
C TRP A 26 4.32 -3.09 4.41
N CYS A 27 4.84 -4.23 4.87
CA CYS A 27 6.28 -4.45 4.92
C CYS A 27 6.91 -4.42 3.52
N VAL A 28 6.26 -5.06 2.53
CA VAL A 28 6.74 -5.07 1.15
C VAL A 28 6.67 -3.67 0.54
N PHE A 29 5.55 -2.98 0.70
CA PHE A 29 5.40 -1.59 0.26
C PHE A 29 6.44 -0.68 0.90
N GLY A 30 6.61 -0.73 2.22
CA GLY A 30 7.60 0.09 2.91
C GLY A 30 9.02 -0.14 2.40
N PHE A 31 9.39 -1.38 2.09
CA PHE A 31 10.70 -1.71 1.51
C PHE A 31 10.92 -1.04 0.15
N PHE A 32 9.98 -1.17 -0.78
CA PHE A 32 10.09 -0.57 -2.11
C PHE A 32 9.99 0.96 -2.05
N PHE A 33 9.11 1.50 -1.20
CA PHE A 33 9.00 2.93 -0.98
C PHE A 33 10.29 3.55 -0.45
N ILE A 34 11.03 2.87 0.44
CA ILE A 34 12.35 3.35 0.90
C ILE A 34 13.35 3.37 -0.26
N LEU A 35 13.40 2.31 -1.07
CA LEU A 35 14.30 2.25 -2.23
C LEU A 35 13.98 3.35 -3.24
N LEU A 36 12.71 3.50 -3.59
CA LEU A 36 12.26 4.55 -4.50
C LEU A 36 12.41 5.93 -3.87
N GLY A 37 12.25 6.09 -2.57
CA GLY A 37 12.43 7.36 -1.87
C GLY A 37 13.89 7.80 -1.71
N THR A 38 14.85 6.90 -1.90
CA THR A 38 16.29 7.16 -1.67
C THR A 38 16.85 8.35 -2.49
N PRO A 39 16.54 8.49 -3.80
CA PRO A 39 16.94 9.67 -4.60
C PRO A 39 16.51 11.01 -3.99
N PHE A 40 15.37 11.07 -3.30
CA PHE A 40 14.90 12.29 -2.65
C PHE A 40 15.71 12.64 -1.39
N LEU A 41 16.30 11.64 -0.73
CA LEU A 41 17.05 11.81 0.52
C LEU A 41 18.53 12.09 0.28
N LEU A 42 19.12 11.52 -0.77
CA LEU A 42 20.54 11.65 -1.07
C LEU A 42 20.92 12.95 -1.80
N GLY A 43 19.95 13.85 -2.02
CA GLY A 43 20.19 15.14 -2.65
C GLY A 43 20.49 15.04 -4.15
N GLU A 44 19.92 14.03 -4.82
CA GLU A 44 19.95 13.96 -6.29
C GLU A 44 19.40 15.25 -6.90
N GLU A 45 19.95 15.67 -8.04
CA GLU A 45 19.47 16.86 -8.73
C GLU A 45 17.98 16.74 -9.06
N GLN A 46 17.22 17.79 -8.73
CA GLN A 46 15.83 17.90 -9.15
C GLN A 46 15.76 17.83 -10.67
N ASN A 47 14.82 17.05 -11.19
CA ASN A 47 14.65 16.75 -12.63
C ASN A 47 15.71 15.81 -13.23
N SER A 48 16.58 15.19 -12.41
CA SER A 48 17.39 14.09 -12.92
C SER A 48 16.50 12.93 -13.40
N PRO A 49 16.94 12.13 -14.38
CA PRO A 49 16.19 10.96 -14.83
C PRO A 49 15.81 10.03 -13.66
N LEU A 50 16.70 9.86 -12.68
CA LEU A 50 16.44 9.03 -11.50
C LEU A 50 15.33 9.60 -10.61
N PHE A 51 15.29 10.92 -10.41
CA PHE A 51 14.22 11.58 -9.65
C PHE A 51 12.85 11.37 -10.31
N ILE A 52 12.78 11.51 -11.63
CA ILE A 52 11.53 11.33 -12.40
C ILE A 52 11.09 9.86 -12.38
N ILE A 53 12.02 8.92 -12.64
CA ILE A 53 11.75 7.48 -12.60
C ILE A 53 11.24 7.06 -11.22
N SER A 54 11.90 7.53 -10.17
CA SER A 54 11.51 7.28 -8.79
C SER A 54 10.09 7.79 -8.50
N THR A 55 9.78 9.02 -8.90
CA THR A 55 8.44 9.63 -8.72
C THR A 55 7.36 8.80 -9.42
N ILE A 56 7.57 8.44 -10.69
CA ILE A 56 6.64 7.59 -11.44
C ILE A 56 6.53 6.20 -10.79
N GLY A 57 7.64 5.66 -10.31
CA GLY A 57 7.70 4.40 -9.57
C GLY A 57 6.80 4.40 -8.34
N VAL A 58 6.84 5.45 -7.52
CA VAL A 58 5.98 5.60 -6.33
C VAL A 58 4.50 5.66 -6.71
N ILE A 59 4.15 6.36 -7.80
CA ILE A 59 2.76 6.42 -8.28
C ILE A 59 2.27 5.01 -8.65
N LEU A 60 3.06 4.27 -9.42
CA LEU A 60 2.74 2.89 -9.79
C LEU A 60 2.67 1.97 -8.58
N GLU A 61 3.59 2.13 -7.62
CA GLU A 61 3.63 1.37 -6.38
C GLU A 61 2.33 1.53 -5.57
N VAL A 62 1.84 2.76 -5.42
CA VAL A 62 0.59 3.04 -4.71
C VAL A 62 -0.61 2.44 -5.44
N ILE A 63 -0.65 2.49 -6.78
CA ILE A 63 -1.70 1.84 -7.56
C ILE A 63 -1.70 0.33 -7.34
N ILE A 64 -0.52 -0.31 -7.37
CA ILE A 64 -0.35 -1.74 -7.12
C ILE A 64 -0.77 -2.08 -5.68
N LEU A 65 -0.37 -1.29 -4.69
CA LEU A 65 -0.78 -1.45 -3.29
C LEU A 65 -2.31 -1.48 -3.17
N MET A 66 -2.98 -0.49 -3.75
CA MET A 66 -4.44 -0.40 -3.71
C MET A 66 -5.11 -1.54 -4.47
N ALA A 67 -4.56 -1.95 -5.61
CA ALA A 67 -5.09 -3.09 -6.38
C ALA A 67 -4.95 -4.41 -5.60
N VAL A 68 -3.80 -4.68 -4.97
CA VAL A 68 -3.59 -5.88 -4.16
C VAL A 68 -4.49 -5.85 -2.93
N TYR A 69 -4.57 -4.72 -2.24
CA TYR A 69 -5.44 -4.56 -1.08
C TYR A 69 -6.91 -4.86 -1.44
N THR A 70 -7.47 -4.16 -2.43
CA THR A 70 -8.90 -4.26 -2.79
C THR A 70 -9.25 -5.62 -3.40
N ILE A 71 -8.45 -6.12 -4.35
CA ILE A 71 -8.78 -7.32 -5.14
C ILE A 71 -8.45 -8.59 -4.37
N LYS A 72 -7.37 -8.61 -3.56
CA LYS A 72 -6.90 -9.83 -2.88
C LYS A 72 -7.24 -9.88 -1.40
N ILE A 73 -7.01 -8.81 -0.65
CA ILE A 73 -7.17 -8.83 0.81
C ILE A 73 -8.63 -8.55 1.16
N GLU A 74 -9.13 -7.39 0.75
CA GLU A 74 -10.48 -6.93 1.08
C GLU A 74 -11.53 -7.91 0.54
N ARG A 75 -11.46 -8.28 -0.75
CA ARG A 75 -12.37 -9.26 -1.35
C ARG A 75 -12.38 -10.62 -0.66
N LYS A 76 -11.27 -11.02 -0.03
CA LYS A 76 -11.14 -12.33 0.63
C LYS A 76 -11.72 -12.35 2.04
N TYR A 77 -11.62 -11.24 2.78
CA TYR A 77 -11.90 -11.22 4.21
C TYR A 77 -13.10 -10.32 4.61
N ARG A 78 -13.59 -9.49 3.69
CA ARG A 78 -14.81 -8.70 3.90
C ARG A 78 -16.04 -9.64 3.92
N LYS A 79 -16.85 -9.54 4.98
CA LYS A 79 -18.20 -10.12 5.06
C LYS A 79 -18.99 -9.65 3.84
N LYS A 80 -19.63 -10.58 3.14
CA LYS A 80 -20.58 -10.25 2.08
C LYS A 80 -21.80 -9.55 2.65
#